data_AF-A0A0L0UMZ8-F1
#
_entry.id   AF-A0A0L0UMZ8-F1
#
_cell.length_a   1.000
_cell.length_b   1.000
_cell.length_c   1.000
_cell.angle_alpha   90.00
_cell.angle_beta   90.00
_cell.angle_gamma   90.00
#
_symmetry.space_group_name_H-M   'P 1'
#
loop_
_entity.id
_entity.type
_entity.pdbx_description
1 polymer ?
#
loop_
_entity_poly.entity_id
_entity_poly.type
_entity_poly.pdbx_seq_one_letter_code
_entity_poly.pdbx_strand_id
1 'polypeptide(L)'
;ADKCADSHKAGNDNRNETTWKACDDTGVMGSCCWHDSVVFLANIHGTGENRALPLTILKRFIASRPVGVMHDLGCSLDKYIDLRKIWPESRHRVKFGTSVFHAYVHEWPCQVKYNPRYQQGWGLSDGESLERLWSSLSPLVSPLRYATRNNRLAALSHRCRYRNQQS
;
A
#
# COMPACT_ATOMS: atom_id res chain seq x y z
N ALA A 1 -14.02 -6.10 -15.99
CA ALA A 1 -13.62 -5.62 -14.65
C ALA A 1 -12.61 -6.62 -14.07
N ASP A 2 -11.67 -6.15 -13.25
CA ASP A 2 -10.74 -7.03 -12.54
C ASP A 2 -11.43 -7.53 -11.27
N LYS A 3 -11.96 -8.75 -11.30
CA LYS A 3 -12.73 -9.36 -10.21
C LYS A 3 -11.97 -9.39 -8.88
N CYS A 4 -10.63 -9.41 -8.94
CA CYS A 4 -9.81 -9.31 -7.74
C CYS A 4 -9.96 -7.93 -7.09
N ALA A 5 -9.95 -6.84 -7.85
CA ALA A 5 -10.10 -5.50 -7.32
C ALA A 5 -11.48 -5.27 -6.68
N ASP A 6 -12.53 -5.82 -7.30
CA ASP A 6 -13.91 -5.68 -6.81
C ASP A 6 -14.15 -6.37 -5.45
N SER A 7 -13.33 -7.35 -5.10
CA SER A 7 -13.41 -8.12 -3.85
C SER A 7 -12.75 -7.41 -2.66
N HIS A 8 -11.91 -6.40 -2.91
CA HIS A 8 -11.19 -5.65 -1.87
C HIS A 8 -11.93 -4.37 -1.49
N LYS A 9 -12.24 -4.21 -0.20
CA LYS A 9 -13.04 -3.08 0.31
C LYS A 9 -12.38 -1.71 0.07
N ALA A 10 -11.06 -1.64 0.13
CA ALA A 10 -10.31 -0.39 -0.09
C ALA A 10 -10.27 0.04 -1.57
N GLY A 11 -10.37 -0.92 -2.51
CA GLY A 11 -10.42 -0.65 -3.95
C GLY A 11 -11.82 -0.33 -4.49
N ASN A 12 -12.86 -0.36 -3.65
CA ASN A 12 -14.23 -0.05 -4.01
C ASN A 12 -14.59 1.37 -3.58
N ASP A 13 -14.44 2.34 -4.50
CA ASP A 13 -14.61 3.79 -4.28
C ASP A 13 -16.03 4.24 -3.84
N ASN A 14 -17.01 3.33 -3.77
CA ASN A 14 -18.43 3.65 -3.60
C ASN A 14 -18.88 4.14 -2.19
N ARG A 15 -17.97 4.42 -1.23
CA ARG A 15 -18.39 4.66 0.18
C ARG A 15 -17.79 5.86 0.92
N ASN A 16 -16.96 6.71 0.30
CA ASN A 16 -16.23 7.74 1.07
C ASN A 16 -16.94 9.10 1.23
N GLU A 17 -18.08 9.36 0.58
CA GLU A 17 -18.59 10.74 0.50
C GLU A 17 -19.27 11.29 1.76
N THR A 18 -19.76 10.47 2.69
CA THR A 18 -20.59 10.97 3.81
C THR A 18 -19.87 11.10 5.15
N THR A 19 -18.80 10.34 5.37
CA THR A 19 -18.10 10.31 6.69
C THR A 19 -16.97 11.33 6.80
N TRP A 20 -16.46 11.84 5.67
CA TRP A 20 -15.21 12.62 5.62
C TRP A 20 -15.36 14.06 5.11
N LYS A 21 -16.59 14.59 4.97
CA LYS A 21 -16.84 15.93 4.39
C LYS A 21 -16.09 17.08 5.09
N ALA A 22 -15.68 16.90 6.34
CA ALA A 22 -14.95 17.90 7.13
C ALA A 22 -13.44 17.64 7.23
N CYS A 23 -12.90 16.65 6.51
CA CYS A 23 -11.48 16.27 6.55
C CYS A 23 -10.86 16.48 5.17
N ASP A 24 -9.78 17.27 5.10
CA ASP A 24 -9.03 17.48 3.84
C ASP A 24 -8.38 16.17 3.35
N ASP A 25 -7.79 15.42 4.29
CA ASP A 25 -7.19 14.12 4.03
C ASP A 25 -8.12 13.00 4.53
N THR A 26 -8.50 12.08 3.64
CA THR A 26 -9.40 10.95 3.92
C THR A 26 -8.66 9.70 4.40
N GLY A 27 -7.33 9.70 4.27
CA GLY A 27 -6.49 8.57 4.67
C GLY A 27 -5.00 8.78 4.39
N VAL A 28 -4.23 7.70 4.57
CA VAL A 28 -2.79 7.67 4.31
C VAL A 28 -2.45 6.38 3.56
N MET A 29 -1.80 6.50 2.41
CA MET A 29 -1.13 5.40 1.73
C MET A 29 0.30 5.28 2.24
N GLY A 30 0.80 4.06 2.43
CA GLY A 30 2.14 3.84 2.94
C GLY A 30 2.95 2.80 2.19
N SER A 31 4.24 2.76 2.51
CA SER A 31 5.16 1.67 2.17
C SER A 31 6.11 1.42 3.32
N CYS A 32 6.33 0.14 3.60
CA CYS A 32 7.35 -0.34 4.52
C CYS A 32 8.38 -1.16 3.74
N CYS A 33 9.61 -1.20 4.26
CA CYS A 33 10.59 -2.17 3.80
C CYS A 33 10.29 -3.54 4.43
N TRP A 34 11.05 -4.55 4.03
CA TRP A 34 10.92 -5.90 4.57
C TRP A 34 11.17 -6.00 6.08
N HIS A 35 11.88 -5.03 6.67
CA HIS A 35 12.14 -4.95 8.11
C HIS A 35 11.06 -4.16 8.87
N ASP A 36 9.84 -4.01 8.32
CA ASP A 36 8.74 -3.25 8.93
C ASP A 36 9.02 -1.74 9.18
N SER A 37 10.12 -1.20 8.63
CA SER A 37 10.43 0.22 8.69
C SER A 37 9.67 1.00 7.62
N VAL A 38 9.07 2.12 8.03
CA VAL A 38 8.34 3.04 7.15
C VAL A 38 9.31 3.74 6.20
N VAL A 39 9.02 3.68 4.90
CA VAL A 39 9.85 4.30 3.85
C VAL A 39 9.18 5.57 3.33
N PHE A 40 7.95 5.45 2.81
CA PHE A 40 7.18 6.58 2.29
C PHE A 40 5.73 6.52 2.77
N LEU A 41 5.17 7.71 3.02
CA LEU A 41 3.75 7.93 3.27
C LEU A 41 3.24 8.99 2.30
N ALA A 42 2.01 8.83 1.82
CA ALA A 42 1.31 9.79 0.99
C ALA A 42 -0.10 10.02 1.56
N ASN A 43 -0.53 11.27 1.60
CA ASN A 43 -1.91 11.57 1.98
C ASN A 43 -2.86 11.14 0.87
N ILE A 44 -4.02 10.64 1.27
CA ILE A 44 -5.14 10.42 0.37
C ILE A 44 -6.03 11.66 0.50
N HIS A 45 -6.15 12.45 -0.57
CA HIS A 45 -6.90 13.70 -0.60
C HIS A 45 -8.06 13.62 -1.58
N GLY A 46 -9.28 13.91 -1.10
CA GLY A 46 -10.51 14.04 -1.91
C GLY A 46 -10.95 12.80 -2.72
N THR A 47 -10.18 11.72 -2.71
CA THR A 47 -10.44 10.47 -3.43
C THR A 47 -10.35 9.30 -2.47
N GLY A 48 -10.84 8.12 -2.87
CA GLY A 48 -10.49 6.87 -2.18
C GLY A 48 -9.07 6.43 -2.50
N GLU A 49 -8.72 5.22 -2.02
CA GLU A 49 -7.46 4.60 -2.40
C GLU A 49 -7.51 4.19 -3.87
N ASN A 50 -6.78 4.93 -4.72
CA ASN A 50 -6.69 4.63 -6.14
C ASN A 50 -5.29 4.16 -6.53
N ARG A 51 -5.17 3.55 -7.73
CA ARG A 51 -3.91 3.00 -8.25
C ARG A 51 -2.78 4.03 -8.40
N ALA A 52 -3.06 5.33 -8.48
CA ALA A 52 -2.03 6.35 -8.61
C ALA A 52 -1.17 6.47 -7.35
N LEU A 53 -1.73 6.20 -6.17
CA LEU A 53 -1.01 6.25 -4.90
C LEU A 53 0.12 5.21 -4.82
N PRO A 54 -0.11 3.89 -4.97
CA PRO A 54 0.96 2.91 -4.99
C PRO A 54 1.95 3.18 -6.13
N LEU A 55 1.47 3.55 -7.34
CA LEU A 55 2.37 3.87 -8.46
C LEU A 55 3.31 5.05 -8.16
N THR A 56 2.82 6.09 -7.49
CA THR A 56 3.64 7.25 -7.12
C THR A 56 4.73 6.87 -6.13
N ILE A 57 4.42 6.00 -5.17
CA ILE A 57 5.40 5.46 -4.22
C ILE A 57 6.43 4.59 -4.96
N LEU A 58 5.98 3.64 -5.80
CA LEU A 58 6.85 2.76 -6.57
C LEU A 58 7.85 3.51 -7.46
N LYS A 59 7.41 4.61 -8.08
CA LYS A 59 8.26 5.48 -8.91
C LYS A 59 9.51 5.97 -8.17
N ARG A 60 9.45 6.12 -6.84
CA ARG A 60 10.56 6.64 -6.03
C ARG A 60 11.76 5.71 -5.96
N PHE A 61 11.57 4.39 -6.11
CA PHE A 61 12.66 3.42 -5.93
C PHE A 61 12.90 2.49 -7.11
N ILE A 62 11.95 2.34 -8.05
CA ILE A 62 12.07 1.44 -9.21
C ILE A 62 13.28 1.73 -10.11
N ALA A 63 13.72 2.98 -10.19
CA ALA A 63 14.85 3.39 -11.03
C ALA A 63 16.20 2.85 -10.54
N SER A 64 16.34 2.54 -9.24
CA SER A 64 17.65 2.33 -8.60
C SER A 64 18.08 0.87 -8.49
N ARG A 65 17.13 -0.08 -8.34
CA ARG A 65 17.41 -1.49 -8.05
C ARG A 65 16.18 -2.37 -8.35
N PRO A 66 16.35 -3.70 -8.49
CA PRO A 66 15.24 -4.64 -8.44
C PRO A 66 14.48 -4.55 -7.12
N VAL A 67 13.14 -4.56 -7.18
CA VAL A 67 12.26 -4.45 -6.01
C VAL A 67 11.11 -5.45 -6.11
N GLY A 68 10.89 -6.18 -5.01
CA GLY A 68 9.67 -6.92 -4.76
C GLY A 68 8.65 -6.04 -4.03
N VAL A 69 7.42 -6.02 -4.52
CA VAL A 69 6.30 -5.28 -3.95
C VAL A 69 5.22 -6.27 -3.51
N MET A 70 4.96 -6.34 -2.21
CA MET A 70 3.75 -6.97 -1.68
C MET A 70 2.66 -5.92 -1.51
N HIS A 71 1.50 -6.18 -2.10
CA HIS A 71 0.35 -5.29 -2.07
C HIS A 71 -0.91 -6.14 -2.20
N ASP A 72 -1.96 -5.81 -1.46
CA ASP A 72 -3.24 -6.55 -1.50
C ASP A 72 -3.76 -6.68 -2.92
N LEU A 73 -3.76 -5.58 -3.67
CA LEU A 73 -4.08 -5.56 -5.10
C LEU A 73 -2.88 -5.72 -6.03
N GLY A 74 -1.80 -6.37 -5.59
CA GLY A 74 -0.57 -6.57 -6.36
C GLY A 74 -0.82 -7.26 -7.71
N CYS A 75 -1.73 -8.24 -7.74
CA CYS A 75 -2.11 -8.92 -8.98
C CYS A 75 -2.80 -7.99 -10.00
N SER A 76 -3.59 -7.03 -9.51
CA SER A 76 -4.30 -6.05 -10.33
C SER A 76 -3.32 -5.01 -10.86
N LEU A 77 -2.43 -4.55 -9.98
CA LEU A 77 -1.45 -3.53 -10.28
C LEU A 77 -0.41 -4.02 -11.30
N ASP A 78 0.06 -5.26 -11.18
CA ASP A 78 0.97 -5.91 -12.14
C ASP A 78 0.35 -5.92 -13.55
N LYS A 79 -0.88 -6.42 -13.68
CA LYS A 79 -1.63 -6.45 -14.95
C LYS A 79 -1.83 -5.04 -15.52
N TYR A 80 -2.14 -4.07 -14.66
CA TYR A 80 -2.36 -2.69 -15.07
C TYR A 80 -1.09 -2.03 -15.61
N ILE A 81 0.05 -2.24 -14.94
CA ILE A 81 1.36 -1.76 -15.39
C ILE A 81 1.70 -2.33 -16.78
N ASP A 82 1.49 -3.63 -16.99
CA ASP A 82 1.74 -4.29 -18.27
C ASP A 82 0.81 -3.81 -19.39
N LEU A 83 -0.47 -3.63 -19.07
CA LEU A 83 -1.48 -3.16 -20.02
C LEU A 83 -1.23 -1.71 -20.45
N ARG A 84 -0.85 -0.85 -19.51
CA ARG A 84 -0.60 0.57 -19.75
C ARG A 84 0.85 0.88 -20.15
N LYS A 85 1.71 -0.14 -20.21
CA LYS A 85 3.16 0.01 -20.50
C LYS A 85 3.82 1.03 -19.58
N ILE A 86 3.50 0.95 -18.28
CA ILE A 86 4.09 1.83 -17.27
C ILE A 86 5.53 1.37 -17.00
N TRP A 87 6.49 2.27 -17.17
CA TRP A 87 7.94 2.04 -17.00
C TRP A 87 8.49 0.85 -17.80
N PRO A 88 8.40 0.85 -19.14
CA PRO A 88 8.83 -0.28 -19.96
C PRO A 88 10.31 -0.66 -19.70
N GLU A 89 11.18 0.34 -19.55
CA GLU A 89 12.61 0.16 -19.28
C GLU A 89 12.91 -0.46 -17.92
N SER A 90 12.06 -0.22 -16.91
CA SER A 90 12.27 -0.69 -15.54
C SER A 90 11.35 -1.85 -15.15
N ARG A 91 10.51 -2.32 -16.08
CA ARG A 91 9.49 -3.34 -15.81
C ARG A 91 10.08 -4.64 -15.27
N HIS A 92 11.22 -5.06 -15.82
CA HIS A 92 11.95 -6.26 -15.42
C HIS A 92 12.48 -6.20 -13.98
N ARG A 93 12.52 -5.01 -13.37
CA ARG A 93 13.02 -4.80 -12.00
C ARG A 93 11.92 -4.96 -10.96
N VAL A 94 10.65 -5.01 -11.34
CA VAL A 94 9.54 -5.09 -10.38
C VAL A 94 8.89 -6.44 -10.41
N LYS A 95 8.78 -7.05 -9.23
CA LYS A 95 8.00 -8.26 -9.00
C LYS A 95 6.89 -7.96 -8.01
N PHE A 96 5.68 -8.45 -8.30
CA PHE A 96 4.54 -8.31 -7.42
C PHE A 96 4.20 -9.62 -6.71
N GLY A 97 3.80 -9.50 -5.46
CA GLY A 97 3.15 -10.52 -4.66
C GLY A 97 1.94 -9.93 -3.92
N THR A 98 1.06 -10.80 -3.42
CA THR A 98 -0.03 -10.44 -2.51
C THR A 98 0.38 -10.77 -1.08
N SER A 99 -0.22 -10.14 -0.06
CA SER A 99 -0.06 -10.64 1.32
C SER A 99 -0.55 -12.09 1.42
N VAL A 100 0.08 -12.87 2.31
CA VAL A 100 -0.30 -14.26 2.61
C VAL A 100 -1.74 -14.36 3.10
N PHE A 101 -2.17 -13.43 3.97
CA PHE A 101 -3.51 -13.45 4.55
C PHE A 101 -4.56 -12.96 3.56
N HIS A 102 -4.17 -12.09 2.63
CA HIS A 102 -5.04 -11.57 1.58
C HIS A 102 -5.09 -12.46 0.33
N ALA A 103 -4.24 -13.47 0.20
CA ALA A 103 -4.17 -14.30 -1.01
C ALA A 103 -5.52 -14.95 -1.38
N TYR A 104 -6.32 -15.41 -0.40
CA TYR A 104 -7.55 -16.16 -0.66
C TYR A 104 -8.72 -15.32 -1.19
N VAL A 105 -8.65 -13.98 -1.12
CA VAL A 105 -9.69 -13.12 -1.72
C VAL A 105 -9.46 -12.88 -3.22
N HIS A 106 -8.39 -13.46 -3.79
CA HIS A 106 -8.11 -13.39 -5.22
C HIS A 106 -8.66 -14.60 -5.99
N GLU A 107 -8.82 -14.46 -7.30
CA GLU A 107 -9.16 -15.60 -8.17
C GLU A 107 -8.04 -16.65 -8.15
N TRP A 108 -8.40 -17.93 -8.31
CA TRP A 108 -7.46 -19.06 -8.23
C TRP A 108 -6.15 -18.87 -9.03
N PRO A 109 -6.15 -18.40 -10.29
CA PRO A 109 -4.90 -18.16 -11.02
C PRO A 109 -4.02 -17.08 -10.36
N CYS A 110 -4.63 -16.05 -9.79
CA CYS A 110 -3.91 -15.01 -9.04
C CYS A 110 -3.37 -15.55 -7.71
N GLN A 111 -4.12 -16.41 -7.01
CA GLN A 111 -3.63 -17.06 -5.79
C GLN A 111 -2.37 -17.87 -6.07
N VAL A 112 -2.34 -18.66 -7.14
CA VAL A 112 -1.14 -19.47 -7.46
C VAL A 112 0.02 -18.58 -7.94
N LYS A 113 -0.26 -17.58 -8.80
CA LYS A 113 0.78 -16.76 -9.42
C LYS A 113 1.43 -15.77 -8.45
N TYR A 114 0.66 -15.13 -7.56
CA TYR A 114 1.12 -13.99 -6.75
C TYR A 114 1.29 -14.31 -5.25
N ASN A 115 0.95 -15.52 -4.80
CA ASN A 115 1.14 -15.89 -3.41
C ASN A 115 2.64 -16.05 -3.10
N PRO A 116 3.16 -15.35 -2.08
CA PRO A 116 4.58 -15.33 -1.77
C PRO A 116 5.10 -16.70 -1.32
N ARG A 117 4.23 -17.63 -0.86
CA ARG A 117 4.62 -19.01 -0.55
C ARG A 117 4.97 -19.84 -1.79
N TYR A 118 4.45 -19.46 -2.96
CA TYR A 118 4.74 -20.13 -4.23
C TYR A 118 5.77 -19.38 -5.08
N GLN A 119 6.13 -18.16 -4.69
CA GLN A 119 7.09 -17.34 -5.40
C GLN A 119 8.45 -17.32 -4.70
N GLN A 120 9.52 -17.55 -5.46
CA GLN A 120 10.88 -17.40 -4.92
C GLN A 120 11.22 -15.91 -4.67
N GLY A 121 11.95 -15.65 -3.58
CA GLY A 121 12.55 -14.34 -3.28
C GLY A 121 11.89 -13.54 -2.15
N TRP A 122 10.77 -14.01 -1.58
CA TRP A 122 10.09 -13.32 -0.47
C TRP A 122 10.54 -13.75 0.93
N GLY A 123 11.33 -14.83 1.04
CA GLY A 123 11.72 -15.38 2.33
C GLY A 123 10.51 -15.77 3.19
N LEU A 124 10.50 -15.34 4.45
CA LEU A 124 9.40 -15.53 5.40
C LEU A 124 8.46 -14.32 5.50
N SER A 125 8.46 -13.43 4.50
CA SER A 125 7.53 -12.30 4.48
C SER A 125 6.08 -12.75 4.43
N ASP A 126 5.25 -12.18 5.29
CA ASP A 126 3.80 -12.34 5.21
C ASP A 126 3.11 -11.21 4.42
N GLY A 127 3.79 -10.07 4.26
CA GLY A 127 3.27 -8.89 3.57
C GLY A 127 2.42 -7.97 4.46
N GLU A 128 2.46 -8.15 5.79
CA GLU A 128 1.57 -7.47 6.75
C GLU A 128 2.18 -6.21 7.42
N SER A 129 3.28 -5.70 6.86
CA SER A 129 4.04 -4.59 7.45
C SER A 129 3.20 -3.32 7.60
N LEU A 130 2.29 -3.07 6.66
CA LEU A 130 1.42 -1.90 6.68
C LEU A 130 0.31 -2.04 7.71
N GLU A 131 -0.25 -3.22 7.88
CA GLU A 131 -1.28 -3.54 8.86
C GLU A 131 -0.74 -3.33 10.29
N ARG A 132 0.50 -3.76 10.53
CA ARG A 132 1.24 -3.46 11.78
C ARG A 132 1.50 -1.96 11.95
N LEU A 133 1.81 -1.23 10.87
CA LEU A 133 1.98 0.22 10.91
C LEU A 133 0.65 0.90 11.27
N TRP A 134 -0.44 0.55 10.58
CA TRP A 134 -1.79 1.08 10.82
C TRP A 134 -2.23 0.84 12.26
N SER A 135 -2.00 -0.36 12.79
CA SER A 135 -2.25 -0.66 14.21
C SER A 135 -1.48 0.31 15.13
N SER A 136 -0.19 0.54 14.86
CA SER A 136 0.64 1.45 15.67
C SER A 136 0.29 2.94 15.56
N LEU A 137 -0.34 3.33 14.45
CA LEU A 137 -0.82 4.70 14.19
C LEU A 137 -2.26 4.91 14.65
N SER A 138 -3.04 3.85 14.88
CA SER A 138 -4.46 3.93 15.27
C SER A 138 -4.75 4.86 16.46
N PRO A 139 -3.90 4.96 17.52
CA PRO A 139 -4.15 5.88 18.62
C PRO A 139 -4.11 7.36 18.20
N LEU A 140 -3.50 7.68 17.06
CA LEU A 140 -3.42 9.03 16.52
C LEU A 140 -4.68 9.45 15.75
N VAL A 141 -5.56 8.52 15.37
CA VAL A 141 -6.72 8.82 14.53
C VAL A 141 -7.68 9.80 15.21
N SER A 142 -8.01 9.58 16.48
CA SER A 142 -8.90 10.46 17.24
C SER A 142 -8.30 11.86 17.45
N PRO A 143 -7.08 12.02 18.02
CA PRO A 143 -6.53 13.35 18.28
C PRO A 143 -6.15 14.12 17.01
N LEU A 144 -5.82 13.44 15.91
CA LEU A 144 -5.43 14.11 14.66
C LEU A 144 -6.61 14.42 13.74
N ARG A 145 -7.83 13.98 14.07
CA ARG A 145 -9.02 14.16 13.21
C ARG A 145 -9.30 15.63 12.88
N TYR A 146 -9.07 16.52 13.84
CA TYR A 146 -9.30 17.97 13.71
C TYR A 146 -8.00 18.77 13.84
N ALA A 147 -6.85 18.10 13.75
CA ALA A 147 -5.56 18.77 13.84
C ALA A 147 -5.26 19.52 12.55
N THR A 148 -4.51 20.61 12.66
CA THR A 148 -3.97 21.30 11.49
C THR A 148 -3.05 20.36 10.71
N ARG A 149 -2.92 20.60 9.40
CA ARG A 149 -2.05 19.81 8.51
C ARG A 149 -0.64 19.60 9.08
N ASN A 150 -0.02 20.65 9.60
CA ASN A 150 1.35 20.58 10.12
C ASN A 150 1.43 19.74 11.41
N ASN A 151 0.45 19.86 12.31
CA ASN A 151 0.40 19.05 13.53
C ASN A 151 0.20 17.56 13.19
N ARG A 152 -0.68 17.26 12.23
CA ARG A 152 -0.90 15.89 11.75
C ARG A 152 0.38 15.29 11.16
N LEU A 153 1.04 16.00 10.25
CA LEU A 153 2.28 15.55 9.63
C LEU A 153 3.41 15.38 10.64
N ALA A 154 3.54 16.29 11.60
CA ALA A 154 4.55 16.21 12.66
C ALA A 154 4.32 14.98 13.56
N ALA A 155 3.08 14.74 13.99
CA ALA A 155 2.73 13.58 14.82
C ALA A 155 2.96 12.24 14.09
N LEU A 156 2.55 12.13 12.83
CA LEU A 156 2.81 10.95 12.00
C LEU A 156 4.31 10.74 11.81
N SER A 157 5.06 11.79 11.49
CA SER A 157 6.51 11.72 11.31
C SER A 157 7.22 11.27 12.59
N HIS A 158 6.84 11.84 13.74
CA HIS A 158 7.40 11.46 15.04
C HIS A 158 7.16 9.98 15.35
N ARG A 159 5.91 9.50 15.19
CA ARG A 159 5.54 8.11 15.46
C ARG A 159 6.25 7.13 14.51
N CYS A 160 6.36 7.46 13.23
CA CYS A 160 7.06 6.63 12.24
C CYS A 160 8.57 6.59 12.50
N ARG A 161 9.20 7.72 12.88
CA ARG A 161 10.61 7.74 13.26
C ARG A 161 10.89 6.86 14.48
N TYR A 162 10.05 6.96 15.50
CA TYR A 162 10.16 6.10 16.68
C TYR A 162 10.02 4.62 16.29
N ARG A 163 9.03 4.26 15.47
CA ARG A 163 8.85 2.89 14.98
C ARG A 163 10.10 2.38 14.25
N ASN A 164 10.66 3.18 13.34
CA ASN A 164 11.84 2.80 12.57
C ASN A 164 13.08 2.56 13.43
N GLN A 165 13.15 3.11 14.65
CA GLN A 165 14.23 2.83 15.61
C GLN A 165 14.06 1.49 16.34
N GLN A 166 12.84 0.93 16.32
CA GLN A 166 12.50 -0.35 16.95
C GLN A 166 12.48 -1.51 15.93
N SER A 167 12.73 -1.20 14.66
CA SER A 167 12.68 -2.13 13.52
C SER A 167 14.01 -2.84 13.29
#